data_AF-A0A934GSP1-F1
#
_entry.id   AF-A0A934GSP1-F1
#
_cell.length_a   1.000
_cell.length_b   1.000
_cell.length_c   1.000
_cell.angle_alpha   90.00
_cell.angle_beta   90.00
_cell.angle_gamma   90.00
#
_symmetry.space_group_name_H-M   'P 1'
#
loop_
_entity.id
_entity.type
_entity.pdbx_description
1 polymer ?
#
loop_
_entity_poly.entity_id
_entity_poly.type
_entity_poly.pdbx_seq_one_letter_code
_entity_poly.pdbx_strand_id
1 'polypeptide(L)'
;MFFAVFGGVVQHFSISTHPIAVSDAEVADQLRISVEQQPRWGFKKLYHALRHGGYNWNHKRVHRVYRALQLHLRGKRLPKHMPLPLAQPEQPNECWL
;
A
#
# COMPACT_ATOMS: atom_id res chain seq x y z
N MET A 1 -5.60 20.65 11.94
CA MET A 1 -4.85 21.22 13.08
C MET A 1 -5.89 21.60 14.11
N PHE A 2 -5.96 20.91 15.25
CA PHE A 2 -6.99 21.15 16.26
C PHE A 2 -6.27 21.65 17.52
N PHE A 3 -6.49 22.92 17.86
CA PHE A 3 -5.96 23.53 19.07
C PHE A 3 -6.99 23.34 20.19
N ALA A 4 -6.61 22.65 21.26
CA ALA A 4 -7.40 22.59 22.49
C ALA A 4 -6.62 23.30 23.60
N VAL A 5 -7.22 24.33 24.19
CA VAL A 5 -6.62 25.14 25.25
C VAL A 5 -7.01 24.55 26.59
N PHE A 6 -6.07 23.91 27.27
CA PHE A 6 -6.13 23.68 28.71
C PHE A 6 -4.80 24.14 29.31
N GLY A 7 -4.85 25.12 30.23
CA GLY A 7 -3.79 25.34 31.21
C GLY A 7 -2.41 25.77 30.71
N GLY A 8 -2.32 26.75 29.81
CA GLY A 8 -1.13 27.63 29.72
C GLY A 8 0.17 27.04 29.17
N VAL A 9 0.19 25.79 28.67
CA VAL A 9 1.34 25.23 27.95
C VAL A 9 0.87 24.76 26.58
N VAL A 10 1.32 25.44 25.52
CA VAL A 10 1.09 25.02 24.14
C VAL A 10 1.97 23.81 23.87
N GLN A 11 1.45 22.60 24.12
CA GLN A 11 2.12 21.39 23.66
C GLN A 11 1.92 21.27 22.16
N HIS A 12 3.00 21.43 21.38
CA HIS A 12 3.03 21.02 19.99
C HIS A 12 2.89 19.49 19.93
N PHE A 13 1.68 18.99 19.77
CA PHE A 13 1.46 17.61 19.32
C PHE A 13 1.78 17.55 17.83
N SER A 14 3.05 17.29 17.50
CA SER A 14 3.48 16.94 16.15
C SER A 14 2.65 15.75 15.67
N ILE A 15 2.24 15.79 14.39
CA ILE A 15 1.52 14.72 13.69
C ILE A 15 2.17 13.38 14.04
N SER A 16 1.43 12.55 14.79
CA SER A 16 1.95 11.39 15.48
C SER A 16 2.46 10.35 14.49
N THR A 17 3.79 10.17 14.45
CA THR A 17 4.35 8.87 14.09
C THR A 17 4.10 7.99 15.31
N HIS A 18 2.94 7.31 15.33
CA HIS A 18 2.58 6.46 16.47
C HIS A 18 3.66 5.37 16.63
N PRO A 19 4.34 5.28 17.78
CA PRO A 19 5.20 4.14 18.05
C PRO A 19 4.36 2.88 17.96
N ILE A 20 4.88 1.84 17.29
CA ILE A 20 4.21 0.55 17.14
C ILE A 20 3.96 0.03 18.56
N ALA A 21 2.70 0.07 19.00
CA ALA A 21 2.32 -0.46 20.31
C ALA A 21 2.62 -1.97 20.34
N VAL A 22 2.88 -2.54 21.52
CA VAL A 22 3.16 -3.98 21.67
C VAL A 22 2.06 -4.84 21.01
N SER A 23 0.81 -4.38 21.04
CA SER A 23 -0.30 -5.06 20.37
C SER A 23 -0.16 -5.10 18.85
N ASP A 24 0.46 -4.09 18.24
CA ASP A 24 0.65 -3.99 16.78
C ASP A 24 1.81 -4.87 16.27
N ALA A 25 2.61 -5.46 17.16
CA ALA A 25 3.70 -6.36 16.80
C ALA A 25 3.19 -7.63 16.10
N GLU A 26 2.14 -8.26 16.63
CA GLU A 26 1.51 -9.45 16.01
C GLU A 26 1.02 -9.17 14.59
N VAL A 27 0.44 -7.98 14.38
CA VAL A 27 -0.04 -7.54 13.06
C VAL A 27 1.14 -7.33 12.11
N ALA A 28 2.25 -6.78 12.61
CA ALA A 28 3.45 -6.56 11.83
C ALA A 28 4.10 -7.88 11.38
N ASP A 29 4.18 -8.87 12.27
CA ASP A 29 4.80 -10.15 11.98
C ASP A 29 3.97 -10.96 10.97
N GLN A 30 2.65 -11.03 11.15
CA GLN A 30 1.78 -11.70 10.19
C GLN A 30 1.76 -10.99 8.82
N LEU A 31 1.85 -9.66 8.81
CA LEU A 31 1.99 -8.91 7.56
C LEU A 31 3.31 -9.23 6.83
N ARG A 32 4.43 -9.36 7.55
CA ARG A 32 5.72 -9.75 6.97
C ARG A 32 5.65 -11.13 6.33
N ILE A 33 5.14 -12.13 7.07
CA ILE A 33 4.97 -13.49 6.58
C ILE A 33 4.11 -13.51 5.31
N SER A 34 2.99 -12.78 5.33
CA SER A 34 2.08 -12.72 4.17
C SER A 34 2.71 -12.06 2.94
N VAL A 35 3.57 -11.06 3.14
CA VAL A 35 4.28 -10.36 2.06
C VAL A 35 5.39 -11.23 1.47
N GLU A 36 6.12 -11.97 2.31
CA GLU A 36 7.14 -12.93 1.85
C GLU A 36 6.52 -14.05 1.02
N GLN A 37 5.36 -14.57 1.44
CA GLN A 37 4.63 -15.58 0.68
C GLN A 37 4.07 -15.03 -0.63
N GLN A 38 3.64 -13.77 -0.65
CA GLN A 38 2.92 -13.18 -1.79
C GLN A 38 3.40 -11.74 -2.10
N PRO A 39 4.63 -11.58 -2.64
CA PRO A 39 5.24 -10.26 -2.84
C PRO A 39 4.54 -9.41 -3.90
N ARG A 40 3.72 -10.02 -4.76
CA ARG A 40 2.93 -9.30 -5.80
C ARG A 40 1.60 -8.76 -5.27
N TRP A 41 1.18 -9.16 -4.07
CA TRP A 41 -0.13 -8.80 -3.55
C TRP A 41 -0.11 -7.39 -2.95
N GLY A 42 -1.05 -6.56 -3.38
CA GLY A 42 -1.31 -5.27 -2.74
C GLY A 42 -2.05 -5.43 -1.41
N PHE A 43 -2.10 -4.34 -0.65
CA PHE A 43 -2.70 -4.27 0.69
C PHE A 43 -4.08 -4.93 0.82
N LYS A 44 -5.01 -4.67 -0.12
CA LYS A 44 -6.37 -5.22 -0.06
C LYS A 44 -6.36 -6.75 -0.08
N LYS A 45 -5.54 -7.36 -0.95
CA LYS A 45 -5.42 -8.82 -1.05
C LYS A 45 -4.78 -9.41 0.20
N LEU A 46 -3.73 -8.78 0.72
CA LEU A 46 -3.11 -9.17 1.99
C LEU A 46 -4.09 -9.10 3.17
N TYR A 47 -4.89 -8.03 3.26
CA TYR A 47 -5.93 -7.90 4.29
C TYR A 47 -7.00 -9.00 4.18
N HIS A 48 -7.46 -9.32 2.96
CA HIS A 48 -8.41 -10.41 2.77
C HIS A 48 -7.79 -11.78 3.12
N ALA A 49 -6.52 -12.01 2.79
CA ALA A 49 -5.83 -13.24 3.17
C ALA A 49 -5.74 -13.40 4.70
N LEU A 50 -5.38 -12.33 5.42
CA LEU A 50 -5.40 -12.31 6.89
C LEU A 50 -6.81 -12.58 7.44
N ARG A 51 -7.85 -12.09 6.76
CA ARG A 51 -9.23 -12.36 7.13
C ARG A 51 -9.66 -13.81 6.93
N HIS A 52 -9.24 -14.42 5.84
CA HIS A 52 -9.45 -15.85 5.61
C HIS A 52 -8.67 -16.72 6.62
N GLY A 53 -7.53 -16.24 7.12
CA GLY A 53 -6.78 -16.86 8.21
C GLY A 53 -7.41 -16.70 9.61
N GLY A 54 -8.59 -16.08 9.73
CA GLY A 54 -9.32 -15.95 11.00
C GLY A 54 -9.01 -14.69 11.82
N TYR A 55 -8.14 -13.80 11.34
CA TYR A 55 -7.78 -12.59 12.10
C TYR A 55 -8.86 -11.51 12.01
N ASN A 56 -9.50 -11.20 13.15
CA ASN A 56 -10.58 -10.18 13.23
C ASN A 56 -10.08 -8.73 13.39
N TRP A 57 -8.94 -8.38 12.81
CA TRP A 57 -8.38 -7.04 12.98
C TRP A 57 -9.13 -5.96 12.20
N ASN A 58 -9.18 -4.76 12.76
CA ASN A 58 -9.74 -3.59 12.09
C ASN A 58 -8.83 -3.19 10.92
N HIS A 59 -9.43 -3.04 9.73
CA HIS A 59 -8.73 -2.61 8.52
C HIS A 59 -7.87 -1.35 8.71
N LYS A 60 -8.34 -0.35 9.48
CA LYS A 60 -7.56 0.87 9.77
C LYS A 60 -6.26 0.58 10.52
N ARG A 61 -6.30 -0.36 11.47
CA ARG A 61 -5.16 -0.78 12.26
C ARG A 61 -4.11 -1.48 11.39
N VAL A 62 -4.55 -2.44 10.58
CA VAL A 62 -3.65 -3.17 9.65
C VAL A 62 -3.04 -2.21 8.63
N HIS A 63 -3.83 -1.27 8.10
CA HIS A 63 -3.34 -0.28 7.15
C HIS A 63 -2.30 0.67 7.75
N ARG A 64 -2.45 1.06 9.04
CA ARG A 64 -1.47 1.87 9.75
C ARG A 64 -0.13 1.14 9.87
N VAL A 65 -0.16 -0.11 10.31
CA VAL A 65 1.04 -0.95 10.46
C VAL A 65 1.68 -1.20 9.09
N TYR A 66 0.89 -1.52 8.06
CA TYR A 66 1.36 -1.71 6.69
C TYR A 66 2.07 -0.47 6.13
N ARG A 67 1.54 0.73 6.37
CA ARG A 67 2.21 1.99 5.97
C ARG A 67 3.47 2.25 6.77
N ALA A 68 3.45 1.97 8.08
CA ALA A 68 4.61 2.13 8.96
C ALA A 68 5.78 1.22 8.55
N LEU A 69 5.49 0.00 8.08
CA LEU A 69 6.48 -0.94 7.56
C LEU A 69 7.01 -0.58 6.15
N GLN A 70 6.51 0.49 5.53
CA GLN A 70 6.88 0.93 4.17
C GLN A 70 6.77 -0.17 3.10
N LEU A 71 5.91 -1.17 3.30
CA LEU A 71 5.71 -2.30 2.39
C LEU A 71 4.94 -1.93 1.11
N HIS A 72 4.69 -0.64 0.88
CA HIS A 72 4.13 -0.18 -0.37
C HIS A 72 5.22 -0.23 -1.45
N LEU A 73 5.18 -1.27 -2.28
CA LEU A 73 6.03 -1.34 -3.46
C LEU A 73 5.71 -0.14 -4.37
N ARG A 74 6.64 0.81 -4.47
CA ARG A 74 6.60 1.83 -5.52
C ARG A 74 7.08 1.15 -6.79
N GLY A 75 6.14 0.69 -7.62
CA GLY A 75 6.46 0.12 -8.93
C GLY A 75 7.36 1.09 -9.69
N LYS A 76 8.44 0.56 -10.29
CA LYS A 76 9.26 1.35 -11.22
C LYS A 76 8.34 1.79 -12.36
N ARG A 77 8.24 3.10 -12.58
CA ARG A 77 7.46 3.65 -13.70
C ARG A 77 8.03 3.03 -14.98
N LEU A 78 7.18 2.32 -15.73
CA LEU A 78 7.60 1.83 -17.06
C LEU A 78 8.07 3.03 -17.89
N PRO A 79 9.16 2.89 -18.67
CA PRO A 79 9.58 3.94 -19.56
C PRO A 79 8.42 4.32 -20.48
N LYS A 80 8.31 5.61 -20.79
CA LYS A 80 7.28 6.09 -21.71
C LYS A 80 7.48 5.38 -23.05
N HIS A 81 6.47 4.64 -23.49
CA HIS A 81 6.47 4.04 -24.81
C HIS A 81 6.63 5.15 -25.87
N MET A 82 7.62 5.03 -26.75
CA MET A 82 7.74 5.89 -27.92
C MET A 82 6.76 5.36 -28.98
N PRO A 83 5.67 6.08 -29.31
CA PRO A 83 4.73 5.60 -30.32
C PRO A 83 5.46 5.48 -31.65
N LEU A 84 5.50 4.28 -32.22
CA LEU A 84 5.85 4.12 -33.63
C LEU A 84 4.71 4.71 -34.48
N PRO A 85 5.03 5.36 -35.61
CA PRO A 85 4.00 5.74 -36.56
C PRO A 85 3.23 4.48 -37.00
N LEU A 86 1.90 4.57 -37.01
CA LEU A 86 1.05 3.50 -37.54
C LEU A 86 1.38 3.33 -39.02
N ALA A 87 1.77 2.12 -39.43
CA ALA A 87 1.87 1.79 -40.84
C ALA A 87 0.45 1.82 -41.44
N GLN A 88 0.22 2.71 -42.38
CA GLN A 88 -1.01 2.72 -43.17
C GLN A 88 -0.84 1.69 -44.29
N PRO A 89 -1.68 0.65 -44.37
CA PRO A 89 -1.65 -0.26 -45.52
C PRO A 89 -2.07 0.47 -46.79
N GLU A 90 -1.44 0.14 -47.90
CA GLU A 90 -1.79 0.66 -49.21
C GLU A 90 -2.98 -0.11 -49.79
N GLN A 91 -3.15 -1.38 -49.40
CA GLN A 91 -4.19 -2.27 -49.92
C GLN A 91 -4.99 -2.98 -48.81
N PRO A 92 -6.28 -3.30 -49.05
CA PRO A 92 -7.03 -4.19 -48.19
C PRO A 92 -6.30 -5.54 -48.00
N ASN A 93 -6.32 -6.08 -46.78
CA ASN A 93 -5.74 -7.38 -46.39
C ASN A 93 -4.20 -7.46 -46.24
N GLU A 94 -3.45 -6.34 -46.26
CA GLU A 94 -1.99 -6.37 -46.02
C GLU A 94 -1.60 -6.66 -44.56
N CYS A 95 -2.40 -6.21 -43.59
CA CYS A 95 -2.04 -6.27 -42.17
C CYS A 95 -2.49 -7.53 -41.42
N TRP A 96 -3.22 -8.43 -42.10
CA TRP A 96 -3.91 -9.56 -41.47
C TRP A 96 -3.43 -10.93 -41.96
N LEU A 97 -2.35 -10.95 -42.75
CA LEU A 97 -1.66 -12.18 -43.19
C LEU A 97 -0.56 -12.60 -42.19
#